data_AF-R4UNM0-F1
#
_entry.id   AF-R4UNM0-F1
#
_cell.length_a   1.000
_cell.length_b   1.000
_cell.length_c   1.000
_cell.angle_alpha   90.00
_cell.angle_beta   90.00
_cell.angle_gamma   90.00
#
_symmetry.space_group_name_H-M   'P 1'
#
loop_
_entity.id
_entity.type
_entity.pdbx_description
1 polymer ?
#
loop_
_entity_poly.entity_id
_entity_poly.type
_entity_poly.pdbx_seq_one_letter_code
_entity_poly.pdbx_strand_id
1 'polypeptide(L)'
;RTIEGPLYVAGAPLVEGDVNLSDDPDDTGTLYMSGVIRGPGGEPVEGAILHVWHANSQGWYSHFDPTGEQTPFNNRRRIRIGSDGRYSFHSKMPNGYSVPPGGATDRLMRALGRHGNRPAHVHFFVEAPGYRTLTTQINF
;
A
#
# COMPACT_ATOMS: atom_id res chain seq x y z
N ARG A 1 -10.51 -10.07 0.09
CA ARG A 1 -10.35 -9.19 1.26
C ARG A 1 -9.22 -9.76 2.10
N THR A 2 -8.27 -8.93 2.52
CA THR A 2 -7.22 -9.30 3.48
C THR A 2 -7.20 -8.27 4.61
N ILE A 3 -6.28 -8.37 5.55
CA ILE A 3 -6.16 -7.42 6.67
C ILE A 3 -5.72 -6.03 6.18
N GLU A 4 -6.08 -4.98 6.92
CA GLU A 4 -5.58 -3.62 6.68
C GLU A 4 -4.10 -3.48 7.08
N GLY A 5 -3.72 -4.10 8.19
CA GLY A 5 -2.48 -3.78 8.90
C GLY A 5 -2.59 -2.48 9.70
N PRO A 6 -1.56 -2.10 10.48
CA PRO A 6 -1.65 -0.95 11.39
C PRO A 6 -1.10 0.36 10.78
N LEU A 7 -0.76 0.38 9.49
CA LEU A 7 0.11 1.40 8.90
C LEU A 7 -0.58 2.26 7.83
N TYR A 8 -1.92 2.25 7.76
CA TYR A 8 -2.66 3.20 6.94
C TYR A 8 -2.54 4.62 7.52
N VAL A 9 -2.39 5.62 6.65
CA VAL A 9 -2.36 7.04 7.02
C VAL A 9 -3.35 7.77 6.11
N ALA A 10 -4.38 8.36 6.70
CA ALA A 10 -5.35 9.16 5.97
C ALA A 10 -4.71 10.44 5.41
N GLY A 11 -5.27 10.97 4.33
CA GLY A 11 -4.84 12.27 3.77
C GLY A 11 -3.70 12.21 2.76
N ALA A 12 -3.31 11.01 2.28
CA ALA A 12 -2.38 10.91 1.17
C ALA A 12 -2.86 11.72 -0.05
N PRO A 13 -1.95 12.31 -0.86
CA PRO A 13 -2.33 13.11 -2.01
C PRO A 13 -3.29 12.37 -2.95
N LEU A 14 -4.37 13.06 -3.36
CA LEU A 14 -5.28 12.56 -4.38
C LEU A 14 -4.76 12.97 -5.76
N VAL A 15 -4.47 11.99 -6.60
CA VAL A 15 -3.83 12.16 -7.91
C VAL A 15 -4.59 11.42 -9.01
N GLU A 16 -4.28 11.72 -10.27
CA GLU A 16 -4.84 11.10 -11.46
C GLU A 16 -3.80 11.14 -12.60
N GLY A 17 -4.00 10.32 -13.65
CA GLY A 17 -3.08 10.24 -14.78
C GLY A 17 -1.91 9.28 -14.54
N ASP A 18 -0.68 9.71 -14.87
CA ASP A 18 0.54 8.95 -14.62
C ASP A 18 0.95 9.06 -13.16
N VAL A 19 0.74 7.98 -12.40
CA VAL A 19 0.92 7.99 -10.94
C VAL A 19 2.21 7.31 -10.53
N ASN A 20 3.15 8.11 -10.03
CA ASN A 20 4.27 7.64 -9.23
C ASN A 20 3.93 7.68 -7.73
N LEU A 21 4.10 6.57 -7.02
CA LEU A 21 3.95 6.54 -5.55
C LEU A 21 5.20 6.98 -4.80
N SER A 22 6.39 6.81 -5.40
CA SER A 22 7.68 6.97 -4.72
C SER A 22 8.23 8.38 -4.91
N ASP A 23 8.31 9.13 -3.82
CA ASP A 23 8.91 10.46 -3.75
C ASP A 23 10.42 10.37 -3.46
N ASP A 24 10.81 9.38 -2.67
CA ASP A 24 12.19 9.18 -2.25
C ASP A 24 12.93 8.22 -3.21
N PRO A 25 14.25 8.41 -3.42
CA PRO A 25 15.06 7.45 -4.13
C PRO A 25 15.14 6.13 -3.35
N ASP A 26 15.16 5.02 -4.08
CA ASP A 26 15.32 3.68 -3.53
C ASP A 26 16.06 2.81 -4.55
N ASP A 27 16.95 1.93 -4.09
CA ASP A 27 17.83 1.10 -4.94
C ASP A 27 17.16 -0.21 -5.39
N THR A 28 15.84 -0.20 -5.50
CA THR A 28 15.06 -1.33 -6.01
C THR A 28 14.60 -1.10 -7.45
N GLY A 29 14.22 -2.21 -8.09
CA GLY A 29 13.56 -2.17 -9.39
C GLY A 29 12.22 -1.42 -9.34
N THR A 30 11.70 -1.07 -10.50
CA THR A 30 10.39 -0.42 -10.61
C THR A 30 9.28 -1.46 -10.57
N LEU A 31 8.30 -1.24 -9.70
CA LEU A 31 7.02 -1.93 -9.70
C LEU A 31 6.06 -1.16 -10.62
N TYR A 32 5.48 -1.85 -11.60
CA TYR A 32 4.36 -1.35 -12.39
C TYR A 32 3.12 -2.16 -12.05
N MET A 33 2.02 -1.50 -11.69
CA MET A 33 0.75 -2.16 -11.42
C MET A 33 -0.37 -1.48 -12.16
N SER A 34 -1.20 -2.29 -12.81
CA SER A 34 -2.40 -1.83 -13.49
C SER A 34 -3.53 -2.84 -13.30
N GLY A 35 -4.76 -2.37 -13.48
CA GLY A 35 -5.95 -3.19 -13.32
C GLY A 35 -7.23 -2.45 -13.66
N VAL A 36 -8.36 -3.10 -13.40
CA VAL A 36 -9.70 -2.54 -13.62
C VAL A 36 -10.55 -2.81 -12.38
N ILE A 37 -11.15 -1.76 -11.85
CA ILE A 37 -12.12 -1.84 -10.76
C ILE A 37 -13.50 -2.07 -11.37
N ARG A 38 -14.08 -3.23 -11.07
CA ARG A 38 -15.41 -3.64 -11.54
C ARG A 38 -16.33 -3.93 -10.36
N GLY A 39 -17.61 -3.62 -10.54
CA GLY A 39 -18.66 -4.01 -9.61
C GLY A 39 -19.06 -5.48 -9.80
N PRO A 40 -19.99 -5.99 -8.97
CA PRO A 40 -20.38 -7.40 -8.97
C PRO A 40 -20.98 -7.89 -10.31
N GLY A 41 -21.60 -7.02 -11.10
CA GLY A 41 -22.13 -7.34 -12.43
C GLY A 41 -21.09 -7.26 -13.55
N GLY A 42 -19.85 -6.87 -13.22
CA GLY A 42 -18.76 -6.69 -14.18
C GLY A 42 -18.67 -5.30 -14.79
N GLU A 43 -19.59 -4.38 -14.47
CA GLU A 43 -19.54 -2.97 -14.87
C GLU A 43 -18.31 -2.25 -14.30
N PRO A 44 -17.70 -1.31 -15.04
CA PRO A 44 -16.73 -0.38 -14.45
C PRO A 44 -17.35 0.42 -13.32
N VAL A 45 -16.59 0.66 -12.25
CA VAL A 45 -17.06 1.45 -11.11
C VAL A 45 -16.65 2.91 -11.29
N GLU A 46 -17.63 3.77 -11.57
CA GLU A 46 -17.42 5.22 -11.69
C GLU A 46 -17.16 5.88 -10.33
N GLY A 47 -16.28 6.88 -10.30
CA GLY A 47 -16.01 7.66 -9.10
C GLY A 47 -15.25 6.90 -8.00
N ALA A 48 -14.63 5.78 -8.35
CA ALA A 48 -13.80 5.03 -7.42
C ALA A 48 -12.53 5.81 -7.04
N ILE A 49 -12.08 5.63 -5.80
CA ILE A 49 -10.79 6.08 -5.31
C ILE A 49 -10.01 4.87 -4.84
N LEU A 50 -8.82 4.68 -5.43
CA LEU A 50 -7.87 3.63 -5.07
C LEU A 50 -6.82 4.21 -4.11
N HIS A 51 -6.80 3.76 -2.87
CA HIS A 51 -5.75 4.09 -1.92
C HIS A 51 -4.67 3.03 -2.03
N VAL A 52 -3.41 3.43 -2.15
CA VAL A 52 -2.27 2.52 -2.27
C VAL A 52 -1.20 2.92 -1.26
N TRP A 53 -0.65 1.95 -0.53
CA TRP A 53 0.52 2.16 0.32
C TRP A 53 1.39 0.91 0.46
N HIS A 54 2.71 1.11 0.56
CA HIS A 54 3.67 0.02 0.81
C HIS A 54 4.95 0.52 1.51
N ALA A 55 5.80 -0.42 1.94
CA ALA A 55 7.11 -0.13 2.50
C ALA A 55 8.16 0.23 1.42
N ASN A 56 9.23 0.91 1.81
CA ASN A 56 10.46 1.01 1.01
C ASN A 56 11.31 -0.28 1.08
N SER A 57 12.50 -0.28 0.48
CA SER A 57 13.44 -1.42 0.48
C SER A 57 13.95 -1.85 1.86
N GLN A 58 13.95 -0.94 2.83
CA GLN A 58 14.31 -1.20 4.22
C GLN A 58 13.13 -1.77 5.03
N GLY A 59 11.95 -1.89 4.43
CA GLY A 59 10.76 -2.38 5.11
C GLY A 59 10.03 -1.31 5.94
N TRP A 60 10.36 -0.03 5.75
CA TRP A 60 9.77 1.09 6.48
C TRP A 60 8.68 1.78 5.69
N TYR A 61 7.68 2.25 6.41
CA TYR A 61 6.59 3.05 5.85
C TYR A 61 6.80 4.51 6.21
N SER A 62 6.59 5.43 5.28
CA SER A 62 6.48 6.86 5.61
C SER A 62 5.49 7.06 6.78
N HIS A 63 5.81 8.02 7.66
CA HIS A 63 5.17 8.26 8.97
C HIS A 63 5.47 7.24 10.09
N PHE A 64 6.05 6.08 9.77
CA PHE A 64 6.43 5.05 10.74
C PHE A 64 7.90 4.63 10.59
N ASP A 65 8.66 5.42 9.85
CA ASP A 65 10.09 5.23 9.68
C ASP A 65 10.82 5.63 10.97
N PRO A 66 11.59 4.73 11.61
CA PRO A 66 12.32 5.05 12.82
C PRO A 66 13.47 6.05 12.60
N THR A 67 13.95 6.25 11.36
CA THR A 67 15.01 7.25 11.06
C THR A 67 14.43 8.65 10.88
N GLY A 68 13.15 8.73 10.51
CA GLY A 68 12.48 10.00 10.21
C GLY A 68 12.86 10.63 8.87
N GLU A 69 13.52 9.88 7.98
CA GLU A 69 14.09 10.42 6.74
C GLU A 69 13.11 10.45 5.56
N GLN A 70 12.05 9.64 5.58
CA GLN A 70 11.11 9.56 4.47
C GLN A 70 10.28 10.83 4.28
N THR A 71 10.12 11.24 3.02
CA THR A 71 9.17 12.29 2.65
C THR A 71 7.76 11.91 3.12
N PRO A 72 6.97 12.84 3.70
CA PRO A 72 5.58 12.58 4.06
C PRO A 72 4.81 12.00 2.87
N PHE A 73 4.08 10.91 3.11
CA PHE A 73 3.37 10.15 2.08
C PHE A 73 4.23 9.52 0.98
N ASN A 74 5.55 9.38 1.15
CA ASN A 74 6.35 8.52 0.28
C ASN A 74 5.74 7.10 0.21
N ASN A 75 5.64 6.55 -1.00
CA ASN A 75 4.99 5.27 -1.31
C ASN A 75 3.49 5.22 -0.91
N ARG A 76 2.79 6.37 -0.87
CA ARG A 76 1.36 6.47 -0.54
C ARG A 76 0.62 7.43 -1.46
N ARG A 77 -0.46 6.97 -2.09
CA ARG A 77 -1.37 7.84 -2.87
C ARG A 77 -2.83 7.42 -2.74
N ARG A 78 -3.72 8.37 -2.97
CA ARG A 78 -5.09 8.12 -3.39
C ARG A 78 -5.19 8.43 -4.86
N ILE A 79 -5.79 7.55 -5.64
CA ILE A 79 -5.86 7.67 -7.10
C ILE A 79 -7.31 7.77 -7.50
N ARG A 80 -7.68 8.86 -8.16
CA ARG A 80 -9.01 9.02 -8.76
C ARG A 80 -9.10 8.13 -10.00
N ILE A 81 -10.11 7.29 -10.05
CA ILE A 81 -10.33 6.36 -11.14
C ILE A 81 -11.34 6.95 -12.12
N GLY A 82 -11.01 6.87 -13.41
CA GLY A 82 -11.89 7.31 -14.49
C GLY A 82 -13.12 6.42 -14.64
N SER A 83 -14.04 6.83 -15.52
CA SER A 83 -15.29 6.11 -15.78
C SER A 83 -15.09 4.73 -16.44
N ASP A 84 -13.90 4.45 -16.99
CA ASP A 84 -13.53 3.14 -17.53
C ASP A 84 -13.07 2.13 -16.46
N GLY A 85 -12.99 2.58 -15.20
CA GLY A 85 -12.57 1.78 -14.06
C GLY A 85 -11.08 1.40 -14.06
N ARG A 86 -10.29 1.89 -15.02
CA ARG A 86 -8.88 1.49 -15.14
C ARG A 86 -7.99 2.29 -14.20
N TYR A 87 -7.02 1.59 -13.62
CA TYR A 87 -5.94 2.23 -12.87
C TYR A 87 -4.59 1.76 -13.40
N SER A 88 -3.60 2.63 -13.28
CA SER A 88 -2.19 2.31 -13.46
C SER A 88 -1.38 3.19 -12.51
N PHE A 89 -0.35 2.62 -11.90
CA PHE A 89 0.65 3.36 -11.15
C PHE A 89 1.99 2.65 -11.25
N HIS A 90 3.04 3.37 -10.92
CA HIS A 90 4.36 2.81 -10.72
C HIS A 90 4.96 3.29 -9.39
N SER A 91 5.91 2.51 -8.88
CA SER A 91 6.65 2.82 -7.66
C SER A 91 7.97 2.05 -7.62
N LYS A 92 8.73 2.22 -6.56
CA LYS A 92 9.84 1.33 -6.20
C LYS A 92 9.31 0.02 -5.61
N MET A 93 9.94 -1.09 -5.96
CA MET A 93 9.54 -2.43 -5.47
C MET A 93 9.69 -2.49 -3.94
N PRO A 94 8.62 -2.85 -3.20
CA PRO A 94 8.69 -3.00 -1.75
C PRO A 94 9.51 -4.24 -1.35
N ASN A 95 10.06 -4.22 -0.14
CA ASN A 95 10.59 -5.41 0.50
C ASN A 95 9.65 -5.91 1.61
N GLY A 96 9.82 -7.16 2.03
CA GLY A 96 9.22 -7.66 3.25
C GLY A 96 9.76 -6.92 4.47
N TYR A 97 9.03 -6.99 5.59
CA TYR A 97 9.46 -6.38 6.85
C TYR A 97 9.05 -7.24 8.04
N SER A 98 9.60 -6.92 9.20
CA SER A 98 9.28 -7.58 10.46
C SER A 98 8.70 -6.59 11.45
N VAL A 99 8.04 -7.11 12.49
CA VAL A 99 7.69 -6.29 13.66
C VAL A 99 8.95 -5.66 14.27
N PRO A 100 8.86 -4.48 14.91
CA PRO A 100 10.05 -3.79 15.43
C PRO A 100 10.90 -4.68 16.36
N PRO A 101 12.22 -4.85 16.07
CA PRO A 101 13.11 -5.67 16.89
C PRO A 101 13.12 -5.22 18.35
N GLY A 102 13.07 -6.16 19.29
CA GLY A 102 13.07 -5.88 20.73
C GLY A 102 11.78 -5.27 21.28
N GLY A 103 10.79 -4.96 20.42
CA GLY A 103 9.46 -4.51 20.82
C GLY A 103 8.64 -5.62 21.48
N ALA A 104 7.51 -5.25 22.10
CA ALA A 104 6.65 -6.21 22.81
C ALA A 104 6.20 -7.36 21.91
N THR A 105 5.83 -7.06 20.66
CA THR A 105 5.42 -8.07 19.67
C THR A 105 6.58 -9.00 19.29
N ASP A 106 7.79 -8.49 19.05
CA ASP A 106 8.97 -9.33 18.76
C ASP A 106 9.27 -10.27 19.92
N ARG A 107 9.27 -9.77 21.16
CA ARG A 107 9.49 -10.59 22.37
C ARG A 107 8.46 -11.70 22.50
N LEU A 108 7.18 -11.39 22.30
CA LEU A 108 6.11 -12.38 22.33
C LEU A 108 6.29 -13.44 21.23
N MET A 109 6.57 -13.03 20.00
CA MET A 109 6.76 -13.94 18.88
C MET A 109 7.94 -14.89 19.12
N ARG A 110 9.07 -14.37 19.63
CA ARG A 110 10.23 -15.18 20.03
C ARG A 110 9.91 -16.16 21.17
N ALA A 111 9.18 -15.72 22.19
CA ALA A 111 8.76 -16.58 23.30
C ALA A 111 7.89 -17.75 22.83
N LEU A 112 7.17 -17.57 21.72
CA LEU A 112 6.35 -18.61 21.07
C LEU A 112 7.10 -19.40 19.98
N GLY A 113 8.40 -19.14 19.75
CA GLY A 113 9.17 -19.78 18.69
C GLY A 113 8.75 -19.39 17.26
N ARG A 114 8.21 -18.19 17.07
CA ARG A 114 7.70 -17.68 15.77
C ARG A 114 8.52 -16.48 15.29
N HIS A 115 8.60 -16.30 13.97
CA HIS A 115 9.16 -15.08 13.37
C HIS A 115 8.11 -13.96 13.26
N GLY A 116 8.56 -12.70 13.28
CA GLY A 116 7.72 -11.52 13.08
C GLY A 116 7.56 -11.05 11.62
N ASN A 117 8.17 -11.77 10.68
CA ASN A 117 8.32 -11.34 9.29
C ASN A 117 7.03 -11.44 8.47
N ARG A 118 6.89 -10.53 7.51
CA ARG A 118 5.88 -10.52 6.45
C ARG A 118 6.56 -10.49 5.07
N PRO A 119 6.00 -11.15 4.05
CA PRO A 119 6.52 -11.04 2.67
C PRO A 119 6.35 -9.61 2.14
N ALA A 120 6.99 -9.27 1.02
CA ALA A 120 6.75 -8.01 0.33
C ALA A 120 5.28 -7.93 -0.12
N HIS A 121 4.67 -6.75 0.06
CA HIS A 121 3.27 -6.55 -0.31
C HIS A 121 2.91 -5.09 -0.52
N VAL A 122 1.84 -4.87 -1.31
CA VAL A 122 1.19 -3.57 -1.49
C VAL A 122 -0.21 -3.63 -0.89
N HIS A 123 -0.56 -2.62 -0.11
CA HIS A 123 -1.89 -2.48 0.47
C HIS A 123 -2.81 -1.64 -0.41
N PHE A 124 -4.09 -1.96 -0.36
CA PHE A 124 -5.15 -1.28 -1.09
C PHE A 124 -6.37 -1.01 -0.22
N PHE A 125 -6.92 0.20 -0.35
CA PHE A 125 -8.36 0.41 -0.23
C PHE A 125 -8.95 0.75 -1.59
N VAL A 126 -10.15 0.23 -1.86
CA VAL A 126 -10.98 0.69 -2.97
C VAL A 126 -12.29 1.18 -2.40
N GLU A 127 -12.57 2.46 -2.55
CA GLU A 127 -13.84 3.08 -2.15
C GLU A 127 -14.56 3.62 -3.39
N ALA A 128 -15.88 3.51 -3.41
CA ALA A 128 -16.71 4.07 -4.46
C ALA A 128 -18.14 4.33 -3.95
N PRO A 129 -18.86 5.35 -4.44
CA PRO A 129 -20.24 5.61 -4.06
C PRO A 129 -21.15 4.39 -4.33
N GLY A 130 -21.93 3.98 -3.32
CA GLY A 130 -22.83 2.83 -3.44
C GLY A 130 -22.16 1.45 -3.30
N TYR A 131 -20.83 1.39 -3.12
CA TYR A 131 -20.09 0.16 -2.90
C TYR A 131 -19.55 0.07 -1.48
N ARG A 132 -19.36 -1.15 -1.00
CA ARG A 132 -18.60 -1.39 0.22
C ARG A 132 -17.12 -1.19 -0.06
N THR A 133 -16.42 -0.50 0.84
CA THR A 133 -14.96 -0.37 0.75
C THR A 133 -14.29 -1.74 0.79
N LEU A 134 -13.43 -2.01 -0.20
CA LEU A 134 -12.58 -3.19 -0.22
C LEU A 134 -11.24 -2.87 0.45
N THR A 135 -10.87 -3.67 1.46
CA THR A 135 -9.51 -3.73 2.00
C THR A 135 -8.82 -4.99 1.51
N THR A 136 -7.66 -4.85 0.89
CA THR A 136 -6.89 -6.01 0.41
C THR A 136 -5.40 -5.71 0.29
N GLN A 137 -4.62 -6.75 -0.01
CA GLN A 137 -3.19 -6.68 -0.28
C GLN A 137 -2.84 -7.60 -1.46
N ILE A 138 -1.75 -7.31 -2.13
CA ILE A 138 -1.12 -8.17 -3.14
C ILE A 138 0.32 -8.43 -2.69
N ASN A 139 0.75 -9.70 -2.70
CA ASN A 139 2.08 -10.15 -2.29
C ASN A 139 2.94 -10.50 -3.52
N PHE A 140 4.27 -10.55 -3.34
CA PHE A 140 5.25 -11.01 -4.32
C PHE A 140 6.08 -12.18 -3.78
#